data_AF-A0A502E4E5-F1
#
_entry.id   AF-A0A502E4E5-F1
#
_cell.length_a   1.000
_cell.length_b   1.000
_cell.length_c   1.000
_cell.angle_alpha   90.00
_cell.angle_beta   90.00
_cell.angle_gamma   90.00
#
_symmetry.space_group_name_H-M   'P 1'
#
loop_
_entity.id
_entity.type
_entity.pdbx_description
1 polymer ?
#
loop_
_entity_poly.entity_id
_entity_poly.type
_entity_poly.pdbx_seq_one_letter_code
_entity_poly.pdbx_strand_id
1 'polypeptide(L)'
;MPASHRKHDRRALASAASALAVGAAILLAPAAHATTNAEDDYINDLTAAGIDGPADSLISDGHAMCAAMASGMDPNDLSATYYKNAGSLSHAQADLAVNDAIKDLCPGG
;
A
#
# COMPACT_ATOMS: atom_id res chain seq x y z
N MET A 1 -28.22 21.11 -32.60
CA MET A 1 -27.92 22.05 -31.50
C MET A 1 -29.25 22.65 -31.06
N PRO A 2 -29.76 22.33 -29.85
CA PRO A 2 -29.36 22.98 -28.59
C PRO A 2 -29.05 21.95 -27.47
N ALA A 3 -27.96 22.10 -26.71
CA ALA A 3 -27.75 22.92 -25.49
C ALA A 3 -28.03 22.14 -24.20
N SER A 4 -26.95 21.60 -23.62
CA SER A 4 -26.89 20.94 -22.32
C SER A 4 -27.03 21.94 -21.17
N HIS A 5 -28.01 21.70 -20.29
CA HIS A 5 -28.11 22.35 -18.98
C HIS A 5 -27.76 21.36 -17.87
N ARG A 6 -26.93 21.84 -16.94
CA ARG A 6 -26.26 21.12 -15.86
C ARG A 6 -27.17 20.90 -14.64
N LYS A 7 -26.78 19.86 -13.88
CA LYS A 7 -26.87 19.66 -12.42
C LYS A 7 -28.25 19.42 -11.81
N HIS A 8 -28.42 18.25 -11.22
CA HIS A 8 -28.96 18.02 -9.87
C HIS A 8 -28.43 16.66 -9.40
N ASP A 9 -27.51 16.66 -8.44
CA ASP A 9 -27.78 16.52 -7.00
C ASP A 9 -28.01 15.07 -6.58
N ARG A 10 -26.97 14.54 -5.93
CA ARG A 10 -27.01 13.76 -4.70
C ARG A 10 -28.22 12.86 -4.52
N ARG A 11 -28.01 11.56 -4.68
CA ARG A 11 -28.63 10.55 -3.82
C ARG A 11 -27.72 9.34 -3.72
N ALA A 12 -27.05 9.29 -2.57
CA ALA A 12 -26.61 8.04 -1.98
C ALA A 12 -27.78 7.08 -1.79
N LEU A 13 -27.41 5.84 -1.45
CA LEU A 13 -28.21 4.76 -0.89
C LEU A 13 -28.73 3.74 -1.89
N ALA A 14 -27.99 2.63 -1.90
CA ALA A 14 -28.47 1.32 -1.51
C ALA A 14 -29.66 0.76 -2.29
N SER A 15 -29.48 -0.41 -2.89
CA SER A 15 -30.17 -1.63 -2.44
C SER A 15 -29.68 -2.83 -3.22
N ALA A 16 -29.59 -3.94 -2.49
CA ALA A 16 -29.07 -5.22 -2.93
C ALA A 16 -30.03 -6.00 -3.83
N ALA A 17 -29.43 -7.00 -4.49
CA ALA A 17 -29.96 -8.31 -4.87
C ALA A 17 -30.89 -8.40 -6.10
N SER A 18 -30.48 -9.17 -7.11
CA SER A 18 -30.86 -10.60 -7.24
C SER A 18 -30.58 -11.16 -8.65
N ALA A 19 -30.24 -12.46 -8.70
CA ALA A 19 -30.52 -13.45 -9.75
C ALA A 19 -29.28 -14.14 -10.38
N LEU A 20 -29.22 -15.46 -10.17
CA LEU A 20 -28.26 -16.39 -10.76
C LEU A 20 -28.45 -16.47 -12.29
N ALA A 21 -27.34 -16.43 -13.02
CA ALA A 21 -27.21 -17.06 -14.34
C ALA A 21 -25.90 -17.86 -14.36
N VAL A 22 -26.02 -19.19 -14.44
CA VAL A 22 -24.89 -20.13 -14.55
C VAL A 22 -24.32 -20.01 -15.95
N GLY A 23 -23.09 -19.51 -16.06
CA GLY A 23 -22.37 -19.41 -17.32
C GLY A 23 -21.22 -18.41 -17.29
N ALA A 24 -20.33 -18.50 -16.30
CA ALA A 24 -19.11 -17.70 -16.29
C ALA A 24 -17.92 -18.63 -16.52
N ALA A 25 -17.36 -18.59 -17.73
CA ALA A 25 -15.96 -18.92 -17.91
C ALA A 25 -15.19 -18.07 -16.89
N ILE A 26 -14.62 -18.72 -15.87
CA ILE A 26 -13.79 -18.07 -14.87
C ILE A 26 -12.49 -17.73 -15.61
N LEU A 27 -12.51 -16.62 -16.34
CA LEU A 27 -11.29 -15.91 -16.68
C LEU A 27 -10.67 -15.63 -15.31
N LEU A 28 -9.55 -16.29 -15.02
CA LEU A 28 -8.68 -15.93 -13.91
C LEU A 28 -8.18 -14.52 -14.20
N ALA A 29 -9.00 -13.51 -13.92
CA ALA A 29 -8.50 -12.19 -13.68
C ALA A 29 -7.50 -12.34 -12.53
N PRO A 30 -6.25 -11.87 -12.66
CA PRO A 30 -5.35 -11.85 -11.54
C PRO A 30 -6.07 -11.12 -10.41
N ALA A 31 -6.08 -11.73 -9.21
CA ALA A 31 -6.61 -11.06 -8.04
C ALA A 31 -5.81 -9.76 -7.89
N ALA A 32 -6.43 -8.63 -8.22
CA ALA A 32 -5.91 -7.35 -7.81
C ALA A 32 -5.99 -7.37 -6.28
N HIS A 33 -4.86 -7.63 -5.64
CA HIS A 33 -4.74 -7.46 -4.20
C HIS A 33 -5.02 -5.98 -3.94
N ALA A 34 -6.15 -5.69 -3.29
CA ALA A 34 -6.47 -4.33 -2.90
C ALA A 34 -5.45 -3.93 -1.83
N THR A 35 -4.66 -2.89 -2.10
CA THR A 35 -3.85 -2.26 -1.08
C THR A 35 -4.77 -1.76 0.03
N THR A 36 -4.34 -1.94 1.26
CA THR A 36 -5.00 -1.41 2.45
C THR A 36 -4.70 0.07 2.59
N ASN A 37 -5.53 0.82 3.34
CA ASN A 37 -5.26 2.23 3.59
C ASN A 37 -3.87 2.46 4.24
N ALA A 38 -3.42 1.54 5.09
CA ALA A 38 -2.09 1.60 5.71
C ALA A 38 -0.96 1.44 4.69
N GLU A 39 -1.15 0.56 3.71
CA GLU A 39 -0.19 0.38 2.62
C GLU A 39 -0.15 1.58 1.68
N ASP A 40 -1.32 2.19 1.40
CA ASP A 40 -1.37 3.43 0.64
C ASP A 40 -0.69 4.60 1.38
N ASP A 41 -0.92 4.74 2.69
CA ASP A 41 -0.28 5.76 3.52
C ASP A 41 1.25 5.58 3.54
N TYR A 42 1.72 4.34 3.74
CA TYR A 42 3.14 4.01 3.68
C TYR A 42 3.78 4.40 2.34
N ILE A 43 3.15 4.03 1.21
CA ILE A 43 3.65 4.38 -0.13
C ILE A 43 3.68 5.90 -0.35
N ASN A 44 2.67 6.62 0.15
CA ASN A 44 2.64 8.08 0.06
C ASN A 44 3.78 8.72 0.85
N ASP A 45 4.06 8.24 2.06
CA ASP A 45 5.14 8.74 2.91
C ASP A 45 6.51 8.45 2.29
N LEU A 46 6.73 7.25 1.74
CA LEU A 46 7.94 6.91 0.98
C LEU A 46 8.14 7.83 -0.23
N THR A 47 7.08 8.05 -1.01
CA THR A 47 7.14 8.92 -2.19
C THR A 47 7.48 10.36 -1.79
N ALA A 48 6.91 10.86 -0.68
CA ALA A 48 7.23 12.17 -0.14
C ALA A 48 8.69 12.28 0.35
N ALA A 49 9.27 11.17 0.81
CA ALA A 49 10.69 11.05 1.16
C ALA A 49 11.62 10.86 -0.04
N GLY A 50 11.10 10.84 -1.27
CA GLY A 50 11.86 10.61 -2.49
C GLY A 50 12.34 9.16 -2.63
N ILE A 51 11.61 8.21 -2.05
CA ILE A 51 11.84 6.77 -2.14
C ILE A 51 10.83 6.21 -3.13
N ASP A 52 11.29 6.06 -4.37
CA ASP A 52 10.46 5.57 -5.47
C ASP A 52 10.75 4.10 -5.78
N GLY A 53 9.70 3.36 -6.13
CA GLY A 53 9.82 1.96 -6.52
C GLY A 53 8.47 1.33 -6.84
N PRO A 54 8.45 0.06 -7.27
CA PRO A 54 7.20 -0.70 -7.41
C PRO A 54 6.50 -0.81 -6.04
N ALA A 55 5.25 -0.36 -5.96
CA ALA A 55 4.50 -0.34 -4.70
C ALA A 55 4.45 -1.70 -4.01
N ASP A 56 4.19 -2.78 -4.76
CA ASP A 56 4.15 -4.14 -4.21
C ASP A 56 5.48 -4.57 -3.56
N SER A 57 6.61 -4.15 -4.13
CA SER A 57 7.93 -4.45 -3.57
C SER A 57 8.18 -3.66 -2.30
N LEU A 58 7.85 -2.37 -2.30
CA LEU A 58 7.99 -1.51 -1.13
C LEU A 58 7.09 -1.99 0.04
N ILE A 59 5.83 -2.32 -0.25
CA ILE A 59 4.90 -2.89 0.72
C ILE A 59 5.43 -4.21 1.28
N SER A 60 5.93 -5.09 0.41
CA SER A 60 6.55 -6.36 0.84
C SER A 60 7.76 -6.14 1.75
N ASP A 61 8.61 -5.16 1.44
CA ASP A 61 9.76 -4.81 2.26
C ASP A 61 9.31 -4.26 3.62
N GLY A 62 8.32 -3.37 3.64
CA GLY A 62 7.74 -2.82 4.88
C GLY A 62 7.15 -3.91 5.79
N HIS A 63 6.40 -4.87 5.24
CA HIS A 63 5.90 -6.01 6.02
C HIS A 63 7.03 -6.93 6.53
N ALA A 64 8.09 -7.11 5.73
CA ALA A 64 9.26 -7.87 6.16
C ALA A 64 9.99 -7.18 7.33
N MET A 65 10.07 -5.85 7.34
CA MET A 65 10.60 -5.09 8.47
C MET A 65 9.76 -5.31 9.74
N CYS A 66 8.44 -5.29 9.64
CA CYS A 66 7.55 -5.59 10.76
C CYS A 66 7.77 -7.00 11.32
N ALA A 67 7.91 -8.01 10.46
CA ALA A 67 8.18 -9.38 10.88
C ALA A 67 9.55 -9.52 11.59
N ALA A 68 10.57 -8.79 11.10
CA ALA A 68 11.88 -8.78 11.71
C ALA A 68 11.88 -8.12 13.10
N MET A 69 11.18 -6.99 13.26
CA MET A 69 11.02 -6.36 14.57
C MET A 69 10.24 -7.23 15.56
N ALA A 70 9.17 -7.89 15.10
CA ALA A 70 8.41 -8.83 15.93
C ALA A 70 9.27 -10.01 16.40
N SER A 71 10.36 -10.31 15.67
CA SER A 71 11.37 -11.31 16.04
C SER A 71 12.49 -10.76 16.94
N GLY A 72 12.43 -9.48 17.33
CA GLY A 72 13.36 -8.81 18.24
C GLY A 72 14.52 -8.07 17.58
N MET A 73 14.49 -7.84 16.25
CA MET A 73 15.52 -7.04 15.59
C MET A 73 15.38 -5.55 15.95
N ASP A 74 16.52 -4.89 16.19
CA ASP A 74 16.56 -3.46 16.48
C ASP A 74 16.28 -2.64 15.18
N PRO A 75 15.50 -1.54 15.26
CA PRO A 75 15.23 -0.69 14.10
C PRO A 75 16.47 -0.12 13.42
N ASN A 76 17.55 0.18 14.16
CA ASN A 76 18.79 0.70 13.55
C ASN A 76 19.51 -0.40 12.76
N ASP A 77 19.48 -1.64 13.24
CA ASP A 77 20.04 -2.79 12.52
C ASP A 77 19.21 -3.09 11.26
N LEU A 78 17.90 -2.91 11.32
CA LEU A 78 17.00 -3.00 10.17
C LEU A 78 17.34 -1.94 9.11
N SER A 79 17.46 -0.68 9.50
CA SER A 79 17.84 0.39 8.58
C SER A 79 19.20 0.13 7.94
N ALA A 80 20.20 -0.26 8.74
CA ALA A 80 21.53 -0.58 8.22
C ALA A 80 21.49 -1.76 7.24
N THR A 81 20.62 -2.74 7.47
CA THR A 81 20.42 -3.89 6.57
C THR A 81 19.69 -3.48 5.31
N TYR A 82 18.62 -2.70 5.43
CA TYR A 82 17.83 -2.22 4.29
C TYR A 82 18.65 -1.30 3.39
N TYR A 83 19.42 -0.38 3.96
CA TYR A 83 20.40 0.45 3.24
C TYR A 83 21.37 -0.40 2.41
N LYS A 84 21.96 -1.44 3.00
CA LYS A 84 22.91 -2.34 2.32
C LYS A 84 22.26 -3.10 1.16
N ASN A 85 20.99 -3.48 1.31
CA ASN A 85 20.28 -4.32 0.35
C ASN A 85 19.64 -3.53 -0.78
N ALA A 86 19.12 -2.33 -0.49
CA ALA A 86 18.40 -1.51 -1.46
C ALA A 86 19.33 -0.92 -2.53
N GLY A 87 20.59 -0.64 -2.20
CA GLY A 87 21.65 -0.22 -3.13
C GLY A 87 21.47 1.16 -3.78
N SER A 88 20.24 1.68 -3.86
CA SER A 88 19.86 2.98 -4.42
C SER A 88 19.50 4.02 -3.37
N LEU A 89 19.23 3.58 -2.12
CA LEU A 89 18.82 4.47 -1.03
C LEU A 89 20.04 5.05 -0.30
N SER A 90 19.91 6.30 0.11
CA SER A 90 20.78 6.85 1.16
C SER A 90 20.43 6.24 2.53
N HIS A 91 21.35 6.36 3.49
CA HIS A 91 21.10 5.88 4.86
C HIS A 91 19.87 6.56 5.48
N ALA A 92 19.74 7.89 5.27
CA ALA A 92 18.59 8.65 5.75
C ALA A 92 17.26 8.18 5.13
N GLN A 93 17.27 7.76 3.86
CA GLN A 93 16.09 7.19 3.24
C GLN A 93 15.76 5.80 3.79
N ALA A 94 16.77 4.98 4.08
CA ALA A 94 16.55 3.69 4.73
C ALA A 94 15.96 3.85 6.14
N ASP A 95 16.45 4.83 6.92
CA ASP A 95 15.91 5.17 8.23
C ASP A 95 14.44 5.60 8.14
N LEU A 96 14.11 6.46 7.17
CA LEU A 96 12.73 6.90 6.93
C LEU A 96 11.83 5.73 6.55
N ALA A 97 12.26 4.88 5.60
CA ALA A 97 11.47 3.74 5.17
C ALA A 97 11.17 2.75 6.30
N VAL A 98 12.13 2.54 7.22
CA VAL A 98 11.91 1.72 8.41
C VAL A 98 10.93 2.42 9.35
N ASN A 99 11.12 3.70 9.67
CA ASN A 99 10.21 4.43 10.56
C ASN A 99 8.77 4.47 10.04
N ASP A 100 8.58 4.69 8.75
CA ASP A 100 7.25 4.73 8.12
C ASP A 100 6.61 3.32 8.12
N ALA A 101 7.40 2.27 7.87
CA ALA A 101 6.90 0.90 7.99
C ALA A 101 6.44 0.58 9.43
N ILE A 102 7.20 1.02 10.43
CA ILE A 102 6.85 0.88 11.86
C ILE A 102 5.54 1.60 12.17
N LYS A 103 5.42 2.84 11.71
CA LYS A 103 4.29 3.72 11.96
C LYS A 103 3.01 3.21 11.31
N ASP A 104 3.09 2.77 10.06
CA ASP A 104 1.91 2.54 9.23
C ASP A 104 1.55 1.05 9.10
N LEU A 105 2.54 0.16 9.03
CA LEU A 105 2.32 -1.26 8.72
C LEU A 105 2.43 -2.19 9.94
N CYS A 106 3.23 -1.85 10.95
CA CYS A 106 3.51 -2.77 12.04
C CYS A 106 2.41 -2.78 13.11
N PRO A 107 1.94 -3.96 13.56
CA PRO A 107 0.89 -4.05 14.56
C PRO A 107 1.38 -3.53 15.93
N GLY A 108 0.82 -2.39 16.35
CA GLY A 108 1.12 -1.76 17.65
C GLY A 108 2.21 -0.68 17.61
N GLY A 109 2.40 -0.04 16.45
CA GLY A 109 3.34 1.07 16.23
C GLY A 109 3.48 2.07 17.36
#